data_AF-A0A2A5Y328-F1
#
_entry.id   AF-A0A2A5Y328-F1
#
_cell.length_a   1.000
_cell.length_b   1.000
_cell.length_c   1.000
_cell.angle_alpha   90.00
_cell.angle_beta   90.00
_cell.angle_gamma   90.00
#
_symmetry.space_group_name_H-M   'P 1'
#
loop_
_entity.id
_entity.type
_entity.pdbx_description
1 polymer ?
#
loop_
_entity_poly.entity_id
_entity_poly.type
_entity_poly.pdbx_seq_one_letter_code
_entity_poly.pdbx_strand_id
1 'polypeptide(L)'
;MKLYSRLFSSITSHNPHAYLLIVLFGGLFLYSCSTTEPFSGYSYDPPDVTDTQDKEILYQNKRVIGFGEPRIWISNEFSGARVSDAWLASGLVQDTVVIRIKPENAPINNSPWYAFQIWSDQAHEVFIRLSYEGARHRYIPKIASITEPTNWNHLQDSTSYSADGSVHFNLQIGTDKQLIAAHPIHPNNIEALEEYPESHGFASKIVVDTVGYSHNNRAILQWQSQDHAEIEKEGLLLLFSRQHPPEVSGYRSFLYFFNRLMGTDELAQAFRSKFHIIAYPMMNPDGVEQGHWRHNSKGIDLNRDWEFFRQPETRSVRDALSPLAYGRYNVVYGIDFHSTNENVFYPINEEVITGIDNFTQRWFPYVAEANPELNFRSEEFEPNSPIAKNWVYKTFGTDALTFEVEDELSEEAIQSLGHSAAESLMKLLLEELLAAEQ
;
A
#
# COMPACT_ATOMS: atom_id res chain seq x y z
N MET A 1 26.90 -8.64 -52.25
CA MET A 1 27.13 -9.05 -53.66
C MET A 1 28.26 -8.18 -54.22
N LYS A 2 29.40 -8.80 -54.60
CA LYS A 2 30.69 -8.19 -55.01
C LYS A 2 31.44 -7.51 -53.84
N LEU A 3 32.71 -7.74 -53.51
CA LEU A 3 33.86 -8.28 -54.23
C LEU A 3 34.62 -9.31 -53.37
N TYR A 4 34.99 -10.43 -53.99
CA TYR A 4 36.07 -11.34 -53.59
C TYR A 4 37.28 -11.06 -54.49
N SER A 5 38.49 -10.92 -53.94
CA SER A 5 39.72 -11.38 -54.60
C SER A 5 40.84 -11.48 -53.57
N ARG A 6 41.18 -12.70 -53.12
CA ARG A 6 42.35 -13.49 -53.57
C ARG A 6 43.67 -12.93 -53.05
N LEU A 7 44.41 -13.70 -52.24
CA LEU A 7 45.77 -14.13 -52.59
C LEU A 7 46.26 -15.30 -51.68
N PHE A 8 46.46 -16.46 -52.31
CA PHE A 8 47.46 -17.54 -52.10
C PHE A 8 47.68 -18.10 -50.68
N SER A 9 47.27 -19.33 -50.35
CA SER A 9 47.80 -20.65 -50.75
C SER A 9 49.26 -20.94 -50.35
N SER A 10 49.41 -21.86 -49.39
CA SER A 10 50.46 -22.89 -49.26
C SER A 10 51.92 -22.43 -49.08
N ILE A 11 52.49 -22.68 -47.89
CA ILE A 11 53.79 -23.35 -47.72
C ILE A 11 53.78 -24.05 -46.35
N THR A 12 53.95 -25.37 -46.38
CA THR A 12 54.38 -26.22 -45.28
C THR A 12 55.90 -26.13 -45.15
N SER A 13 56.43 -25.87 -43.95
CA SER A 13 57.64 -26.54 -43.43
C SER A 13 57.97 -26.07 -42.01
N HIS A 14 58.43 -27.05 -41.24
CA HIS A 14 58.78 -27.02 -39.83
C HIS A 14 59.85 -25.99 -39.44
N ASN A 15 59.63 -25.29 -38.32
CA ASN A 15 60.73 -24.91 -37.43
C ASN A 15 60.21 -24.74 -35.98
N PRO A 16 60.65 -25.53 -34.99
CA PRO A 16 60.03 -25.61 -33.67
C PRO A 16 60.70 -24.68 -32.65
N HIS A 17 60.88 -23.38 -32.95
CA HIS A 17 61.40 -22.43 -31.95
C HIS A 17 60.84 -21.02 -32.19
N ALA A 18 59.53 -20.86 -32.00
CA ALA A 18 58.90 -19.53 -31.92
C ALA A 18 57.67 -19.49 -30.97
N TYR A 19 57.57 -20.44 -30.04
CA TYR A 19 56.55 -20.47 -28.99
C TYR A 19 57.13 -20.00 -27.66
N LEU A 20 57.63 -18.76 -27.61
CA LEU A 20 57.96 -18.14 -26.33
C LEU A 20 58.00 -16.62 -26.42
N LEU A 21 57.00 -15.95 -27.03
CA LEU A 21 56.86 -14.50 -26.87
C LEU A 21 55.50 -13.89 -27.28
N ILE A 22 54.42 -14.69 -27.33
CA ILE A 22 53.05 -14.18 -27.53
C ILE A 22 52.08 -14.97 -26.63
N VAL A 23 52.31 -14.93 -25.31
CA VAL A 23 51.34 -15.42 -24.29
C VAL A 23 51.10 -14.37 -23.19
N LEU A 24 51.61 -13.14 -23.34
CA LEU A 24 51.56 -12.11 -22.29
C LEU A 24 50.75 -10.87 -22.66
N PHE A 25 49.77 -10.98 -23.57
CA PHE A 25 48.81 -9.92 -23.88
C PHE A 25 47.44 -10.47 -24.33
N GLY A 26 46.91 -11.46 -23.60
CA GLY A 26 45.61 -12.05 -23.91
C GLY A 26 44.95 -12.57 -22.64
N GLY A 27 44.44 -11.68 -21.81
CA GLY A 27 43.77 -12.08 -20.57
C GLY A 27 43.47 -10.95 -19.59
N LEU A 28 43.09 -9.77 -20.07
CA LEU A 28 42.54 -8.70 -19.23
C LEU A 28 41.44 -8.01 -20.04
N PHE A 29 40.30 -7.75 -19.40
CA PHE A 29 39.04 -7.18 -19.92
C PHE A 29 37.99 -8.14 -20.47
N LEU A 30 37.54 -9.06 -19.62
CA LEU A 30 36.10 -9.37 -19.49
C LEU A 30 35.71 -9.41 -18.02
N TYR A 31 35.91 -8.30 -17.31
CA TYR A 31 35.14 -7.98 -16.12
C TYR A 31 34.10 -6.95 -16.55
N SER A 32 33.00 -7.44 -17.13
CA SER A 32 31.74 -6.70 -17.07
C SER A 32 31.23 -6.84 -15.64
N CYS A 33 31.82 -6.07 -14.73
CA CYS A 33 31.14 -5.74 -13.48
C CYS A 33 29.95 -4.87 -13.85
N SER A 34 28.79 -5.48 -14.11
CA SER A 34 27.53 -4.78 -13.89
C SER A 34 27.30 -4.76 -12.39
N THR A 35 28.08 -3.96 -11.67
CA THR A 35 27.69 -3.53 -10.32
C THR A 35 26.64 -2.45 -10.54
N THR A 36 25.42 -2.87 -10.85
CA THR A 36 24.27 -2.00 -10.57
C THR A 36 24.29 -1.82 -9.07
N GLU A 37 24.61 -0.62 -8.61
CA GLU A 37 24.50 -0.27 -7.20
C GLU A 37 23.11 -0.72 -6.71
N PRO A 38 23.00 -1.38 -5.55
CA PRO A 38 21.72 -1.75 -4.98
C PRO A 38 20.81 -0.52 -4.88
N PHE A 39 19.52 -0.70 -5.14
CA PHE A 39 18.56 0.40 -5.01
C PHE A 39 18.59 0.95 -3.58
N SER A 40 18.90 2.24 -3.45
CA SER A 40 19.11 2.89 -2.14
C SER A 40 17.86 3.57 -1.56
N GLY A 41 16.75 3.60 -2.30
CA GLY A 41 15.54 4.38 -1.96
C GLY A 41 15.23 5.47 -2.97
N TYR A 42 13.99 5.98 -2.91
CA TYR A 42 13.57 7.16 -3.67
C TYR A 42 14.00 8.46 -2.97
N SER A 43 13.91 9.60 -3.66
CA SER A 43 14.34 10.91 -3.11
C SER A 43 13.57 11.35 -1.87
N TYR A 44 12.34 10.87 -1.72
CA TYR A 44 11.48 11.13 -0.57
C TYR A 44 11.64 10.11 0.55
N ASP A 45 12.40 9.03 0.33
CA ASP A 45 12.60 8.00 1.33
C ASP A 45 13.60 8.44 2.41
N PRO A 46 13.40 7.99 3.66
CA PRO A 46 14.40 8.18 4.69
C PRO A 46 15.68 7.38 4.35
N PRO A 47 16.84 7.76 4.94
CA PRO A 47 18.07 6.97 4.82
C PRO A 47 17.85 5.51 5.24
N ASP A 48 18.52 4.59 4.57
CA ASP A 48 18.51 3.15 4.87
C ASP A 48 17.12 2.49 4.85
N VAL A 49 16.18 3.02 4.06
CA VAL A 49 14.81 2.48 3.94
C VAL A 49 14.78 1.04 3.41
N THR A 50 15.79 0.65 2.62
CA THR A 50 15.92 -0.70 2.04
C THR A 50 16.65 -1.68 2.94
N ASP A 51 17.20 -1.26 4.09
CA ASP A 51 17.59 -2.18 5.15
C ASP A 51 16.36 -2.61 5.94
N THR A 52 15.87 -3.80 5.60
CA THR A 52 14.65 -4.39 6.16
C THR A 52 14.92 -5.38 7.29
N GLN A 53 16.08 -5.29 7.94
CA GLN A 53 16.32 -5.97 9.22
C GLN A 53 15.56 -5.29 10.35
N ASP A 54 15.06 -6.07 11.31
CA ASP A 54 14.29 -5.57 12.44
C ASP A 54 14.96 -4.37 13.13
N LYS A 55 14.16 -3.32 13.35
CA LYS A 55 14.54 -2.10 14.05
C LYS A 55 13.78 -2.02 15.38
N GLU A 56 14.36 -1.33 16.35
CA GLU A 56 13.65 -1.03 17.59
C GLU A 56 12.51 -0.04 17.31
N ILE A 57 11.37 -0.27 17.96
CA ILE A 57 10.23 0.65 17.93
C ILE A 57 9.82 1.06 19.33
N LEU A 58 9.21 2.24 19.42
CA LEU A 58 8.55 2.76 20.60
C LEU A 58 7.06 2.44 20.52
N TYR A 59 6.66 1.39 21.23
CA TYR A 59 5.23 1.14 21.46
C TYR A 59 4.62 2.28 22.26
N GLN A 60 3.40 2.67 21.90
CA GLN A 60 2.64 3.64 22.69
C GLN A 60 2.13 2.98 23.98
N ASN A 61 1.95 3.80 25.03
CA ASN A 61 1.22 3.37 26.21
C ASN A 61 -0.28 3.52 25.94
N LYS A 62 -1.02 2.40 25.89
CA LYS A 62 -2.49 2.39 25.85
C LYS A 62 -3.00 2.73 27.26
N ARG A 63 -3.74 3.84 27.39
CA ARG A 63 -4.20 4.41 28.67
C ARG A 63 -5.31 5.44 28.48
N VAL A 64 -6.00 5.72 29.58
CA VAL A 64 -6.84 6.92 29.74
C VAL A 64 -6.05 8.00 30.49
N ILE A 65 -6.05 9.22 29.96
CA ILE A 65 -5.37 10.39 30.53
C ILE A 65 -6.44 11.41 30.93
N GLY A 66 -6.41 11.87 32.18
CA GLY A 66 -7.34 12.87 32.72
C GLY A 66 -6.63 14.12 33.24
N PHE A 67 -7.14 15.30 32.91
CA PHE A 67 -6.58 16.59 33.34
C PHE A 67 -7.63 17.71 33.30
N GLY A 68 -7.32 18.86 33.90
CA GLY A 68 -8.21 20.03 33.92
C GLY A 68 -9.38 19.93 34.90
N GLU A 69 -10.10 21.05 35.04
CA GLU A 69 -11.35 21.19 35.80
C GLU A 69 -12.31 22.12 35.01
N PRO A 70 -13.47 21.64 34.51
CA PRO A 70 -13.97 20.27 34.59
C PRO A 70 -13.00 19.28 33.92
N ARG A 71 -12.99 18.03 34.41
CA ARG A 71 -12.02 17.05 33.94
C ARG A 71 -12.28 16.66 32.49
N ILE A 72 -11.23 16.74 31.68
CA ILE A 72 -11.16 16.28 30.30
C ILE A 72 -10.44 14.95 30.29
N TRP A 73 -10.92 14.03 29.47
CA TRP A 73 -10.39 12.68 29.34
C TRP A 73 -10.01 12.40 27.89
N ILE A 74 -8.85 11.79 27.69
CA ILE A 74 -8.36 11.27 26.41
C ILE A 74 -8.09 9.78 26.56
N SER A 75 -8.55 8.96 25.62
CA SER A 75 -8.22 7.52 25.58
C SER A 75 -7.71 7.09 24.22
N ASN A 76 -6.69 6.25 24.22
CA ASN A 76 -6.22 5.49 23.05
C ASN A 76 -6.41 3.98 23.22
N GLU A 77 -7.29 3.52 24.12
CA GLU A 77 -7.52 2.10 24.43
C GLU A 77 -8.46 1.42 23.42
N PHE A 78 -8.11 1.51 22.13
CA PHE A 78 -8.78 0.80 21.05
C PHE A 78 -7.82 0.56 19.87
N SER A 79 -8.21 -0.36 18.98
CA SER A 79 -7.45 -0.72 17.78
C SER A 79 -7.27 0.49 16.86
N GLY A 80 -6.06 0.71 16.36
CA GLY A 80 -5.73 1.84 15.51
C GLY A 80 -5.62 3.18 16.22
N ALA A 81 -5.92 3.27 17.52
CA ALA A 81 -5.70 4.52 18.26
C ALA A 81 -4.22 4.88 18.33
N ARG A 82 -3.88 6.18 18.27
CA ARG A 82 -2.53 6.70 18.48
C ARG A 82 -2.55 8.00 19.25
N VAL A 83 -2.07 7.94 20.49
CA VAL A 83 -1.75 9.08 21.36
C VAL A 83 -0.50 8.75 22.13
N SER A 84 0.52 9.59 22.05
CA SER A 84 1.74 9.41 22.85
C SER A 84 1.59 10.04 24.23
N ASP A 85 1.04 11.26 24.29
CA ASP A 85 0.73 11.95 25.55
C ASP A 85 -0.36 13.01 25.36
N ALA A 86 -0.98 13.44 26.46
CA ALA A 86 -1.92 14.55 26.44
C ALA A 86 -1.91 15.34 27.75
N TRP A 87 -2.03 16.67 27.67
CA TRP A 87 -2.07 17.54 28.84
C TRP A 87 -2.81 18.85 28.56
N LEU A 88 -3.22 19.54 29.62
CA LEU A 88 -3.73 20.91 29.54
C LEU A 88 -2.56 21.89 29.67
N ALA A 89 -2.30 22.68 28.64
CA ALA A 89 -1.35 23.78 28.67
C ALA A 89 -2.09 25.08 28.97
N SER A 90 -1.82 25.68 30.13
CA SER A 90 -2.42 26.97 30.48
C SER A 90 -1.81 28.08 29.63
N GLY A 91 -2.67 28.78 28.88
CA GLY A 91 -2.25 29.87 27.99
C GLY A 91 -2.54 31.24 28.58
N LEU A 92 -1.86 32.27 28.06
CA LEU A 92 -2.15 33.67 28.42
C LEU A 92 -3.52 34.15 27.91
N VAL A 93 -4.03 33.53 26.84
CA VAL A 93 -5.28 33.91 26.17
C VAL A 93 -6.36 32.85 26.37
N GLN A 94 -6.01 31.57 26.19
CA GLN A 94 -6.89 30.43 26.43
C GLN A 94 -6.08 29.19 26.78
N ASP A 95 -6.65 28.30 27.59
CA ASP A 95 -6.06 27.00 27.85
C ASP A 95 -6.15 26.11 26.60
N THR A 96 -5.16 25.26 26.40
CA THR A 96 -5.05 24.39 25.22
C THR A 96 -4.86 22.94 25.64
N VAL A 97 -5.73 22.05 25.15
CA VAL A 97 -5.54 20.60 25.24
C VAL A 97 -4.50 20.20 24.20
N VAL A 98 -3.29 19.87 24.63
CA VAL A 98 -2.23 19.43 23.73
C VAL A 98 -2.24 17.91 23.67
N ILE A 99 -2.32 17.38 22.45
CA ILE A 99 -2.19 15.95 22.15
C ILE A 99 -0.89 15.78 21.39
N ARG A 100 0.03 15.00 21.97
CA ARG A 100 1.33 14.70 21.38
C ARG A 100 1.28 13.35 20.67
N ILE A 101 1.77 13.34 19.45
CA ILE A 101 1.75 12.19 18.55
C ILE A 101 3.19 11.97 18.06
N LYS A 102 3.70 10.76 18.28
CA LYS A 102 5.05 10.34 17.88
C LYS A 102 4.96 9.19 16.87
N PRO A 103 5.95 9.05 15.97
CA PRO A 103 6.09 7.84 15.16
C PRO A 103 6.48 6.64 16.03
N GLU A 104 6.31 5.44 15.48
CA GLU A 104 6.79 4.18 16.03
C GLU A 104 8.31 4.10 16.07
N ASN A 105 9.01 4.66 15.08
CA ASN A 105 10.46 4.83 15.05
C ASN A 105 10.84 5.94 14.06
N ALA A 106 12.12 6.27 13.98
CA ALA A 106 12.66 7.23 13.03
C ALA A 106 14.02 6.72 12.51
N PRO A 107 14.46 7.13 11.31
CA PRO A 107 13.78 8.04 10.37
C PRO A 107 12.55 7.39 9.70
N ILE A 108 11.59 8.20 9.25
CA ILE A 108 10.29 7.76 8.69
C ILE A 108 9.72 8.85 7.76
N ASN A 109 8.93 8.46 6.75
CA ASN A 109 8.21 9.42 5.91
C ASN A 109 7.13 10.17 6.72
N ASN A 110 6.75 11.35 6.25
CA ASN A 110 5.76 12.19 6.92
C ASN A 110 4.32 11.69 6.68
N SER A 111 3.90 10.68 7.45
CA SER A 111 2.55 10.11 7.42
C SER A 111 1.93 10.03 8.83
N PRO A 112 1.82 11.15 9.56
CA PRO A 112 1.46 11.10 10.96
C PRO A 112 0.00 10.68 11.21
N TRP A 113 -0.16 9.49 11.75
CA TRP A 113 -1.45 8.94 12.15
C TRP A 113 -1.86 9.37 13.56
N TYR A 114 -3.16 9.63 13.75
CA TYR A 114 -3.79 9.82 15.05
C TYR A 114 -5.21 9.27 15.06
N ALA A 115 -5.58 8.73 16.22
CA ALA A 115 -6.95 8.40 16.55
C ALA A 115 -7.10 8.31 18.08
N PHE A 116 -8.12 8.93 18.65
CA PHE A 116 -8.36 8.93 20.09
C PHE A 116 -9.83 9.20 20.44
N GLN A 117 -10.23 8.78 21.63
CA GLN A 117 -11.50 9.17 22.23
C GLN A 117 -11.31 10.39 23.12
N ILE A 118 -12.28 11.29 23.15
CA ILE A 118 -12.31 12.47 24.02
C ILE A 118 -13.70 12.66 24.65
N TRP A 119 -13.73 13.04 25.92
CA TRP A 119 -14.95 13.43 26.65
C TRP A 119 -14.60 14.30 27.87
N SER A 120 -15.61 14.82 28.56
CA SER A 120 -15.47 15.65 29.77
C SER A 120 -16.58 15.36 30.77
N ASP A 121 -16.31 15.62 32.05
CA ASP A 121 -17.30 15.51 33.13
C ASP A 121 -18.44 16.54 32.99
N GLN A 122 -18.20 17.65 32.27
CA GLN A 122 -19.19 18.70 31.98
C GLN A 122 -19.08 19.21 30.55
N ALA A 123 -20.21 19.61 29.97
CA ALA A 123 -20.26 20.16 28.62
C ALA A 123 -19.56 21.53 28.55
N HIS A 124 -18.56 21.66 27.68
CA HIS A 124 -17.87 22.91 27.39
C HIS A 124 -17.06 22.83 26.09
N GLU A 125 -16.60 23.98 25.61
CA GLU A 125 -15.68 24.06 24.47
C GLU A 125 -14.23 23.93 24.95
N VAL A 126 -13.43 23.19 24.18
CA VAL A 126 -11.98 23.11 24.36
C VAL A 126 -11.25 23.49 23.09
N PHE A 127 -10.08 24.12 23.25
CA PHE A 127 -9.14 24.33 22.16
C PHE A 127 -8.09 23.23 22.15
N ILE A 128 -8.01 22.47 21.06
CA ILE A 128 -7.13 21.33 20.90
C ILE A 128 -5.94 21.71 20.02
N ARG A 129 -4.75 21.21 20.37
CA ARG A 129 -3.55 21.21 19.52
C ARG A 129 -3.05 19.79 19.30
N LEU A 130 -2.99 19.36 18.03
CA LEU A 130 -2.28 18.13 17.66
C LEU A 130 -0.83 18.49 17.32
N SER A 131 0.11 17.90 18.05
CA SER A 131 1.55 18.15 17.91
C SER A 131 2.30 16.88 17.51
N TYR A 132 3.27 17.02 16.62
CA TYR A 132 3.96 15.92 15.97
C TYR A 132 5.47 15.99 16.22
N GLU A 133 6.08 14.85 16.56
CA GLU A 133 7.54 14.77 16.73
C GLU A 133 8.22 14.43 15.40
N GLY A 134 8.99 15.38 14.87
CA GLY A 134 9.75 15.20 13.61
C GLY A 134 8.89 15.22 12.34
N ALA A 135 7.63 15.64 12.42
CA ALA A 135 6.64 15.58 11.34
C ALA A 135 5.73 16.82 11.33
N ARG A 136 4.95 16.97 10.26
CA ARG A 136 3.92 18.01 10.10
C ARG A 136 2.57 17.36 9.86
N HIS A 137 1.52 17.99 10.34
CA HIS A 137 0.14 17.56 10.14
C HIS A 137 -0.16 17.26 8.66
N ARG A 138 -0.89 16.17 8.41
CA ARG A 138 -1.25 15.67 7.08
C ARG A 138 -2.76 15.59 6.88
N TYR A 139 -3.48 14.94 7.80
CA TYR A 139 -4.88 14.56 7.62
C TYR A 139 -5.86 15.48 8.33
N ILE A 140 -6.90 15.96 7.65
CA ILE A 140 -7.97 16.77 8.24
C ILE A 140 -8.63 15.98 9.38
N PRO A 141 -8.74 16.52 10.60
CA PRO A 141 -9.40 15.85 11.72
C PRO A 141 -10.86 15.54 11.42
N LYS A 142 -11.23 14.29 11.67
CA LYS A 142 -12.60 13.77 11.50
C LYS A 142 -13.14 13.35 12.86
N ILE A 143 -14.44 13.54 13.06
CA ILE A 143 -15.15 13.23 14.31
C ILE A 143 -16.32 12.28 14.07
N ALA A 144 -16.52 11.34 14.98
CA ALA A 144 -17.70 10.48 15.05
C ALA A 144 -18.16 10.27 16.49
N SER A 145 -19.43 9.89 16.68
CA SER A 145 -19.91 9.37 17.97
C SER A 145 -19.42 7.93 18.15
N ILE A 146 -19.08 7.53 19.39
CA ILE A 146 -18.77 6.13 19.68
C ILE A 146 -19.97 5.19 19.43
N THR A 147 -21.19 5.71 19.48
CA THR A 147 -22.42 4.95 19.22
C THR A 147 -22.73 4.83 17.73
N GLU A 148 -22.12 5.67 16.89
CA GLU A 148 -22.29 5.69 15.43
C GLU A 148 -20.91 5.82 14.76
N PRO A 149 -20.00 4.84 14.94
CA PRO A 149 -18.60 4.95 14.54
C PRO A 149 -18.38 4.90 13.01
N THR A 150 -19.46 4.82 12.23
CA THR A 150 -19.46 4.88 10.77
C THR A 150 -19.86 6.26 10.24
N ASN A 151 -20.41 7.14 11.08
CA ASN A 151 -20.87 8.47 10.70
C ASN A 151 -19.82 9.53 11.05
N TRP A 152 -18.91 9.79 10.11
CA TRP A 152 -17.78 10.70 10.28
C TRP A 152 -18.06 12.07 9.65
N ASN A 153 -17.66 13.12 10.37
CA ASN A 153 -17.74 14.50 9.89
C ASN A 153 -16.35 15.16 9.94
N HIS A 154 -16.06 16.05 8.99
CA HIS A 154 -14.82 16.82 8.99
C HIS A 154 -14.90 17.96 10.02
N LEU A 155 -13.78 18.24 10.69
CA LEU A 155 -13.62 19.40 11.58
C LEU A 155 -12.99 20.60 10.87
N GLN A 156 -12.95 20.62 9.53
CA GLN A 156 -12.15 21.53 8.71
C GLN A 156 -12.37 23.02 9.04
N ASP A 157 -13.62 23.44 9.24
CA ASP A 157 -14.00 24.85 9.45
C ASP A 157 -13.40 25.49 10.72
N SER A 158 -12.92 24.68 11.66
CA SER A 158 -12.28 25.16 12.91
C SER A 158 -10.76 24.95 12.94
N THR A 159 -10.15 24.44 11.86
CA THR A 159 -8.72 24.10 11.84
C THR A 159 -7.80 25.26 11.47
N SER A 160 -6.70 25.43 12.21
CA SER A 160 -5.62 26.38 11.89
C SER A 160 -4.25 25.73 12.02
N TYR A 161 -3.33 26.12 11.14
CA TYR A 161 -2.02 25.48 10.98
C TYR A 161 -0.92 26.38 11.53
N SER A 162 -0.01 25.80 12.31
CA SER A 162 1.15 26.51 12.85
C SER A 162 2.41 26.25 12.03
N ALA A 163 3.36 27.20 12.09
CA ALA A 163 4.62 27.12 11.35
C ALA A 163 5.46 25.88 11.71
N ASP A 164 5.28 25.37 12.93
CA ASP A 164 5.91 24.14 13.43
C ASP A 164 5.26 22.85 12.91
N GLY A 165 4.19 22.95 12.10
CA GLY A 165 3.48 21.80 11.54
C GLY A 165 2.38 21.24 12.44
N SER A 166 2.07 21.87 13.58
CA SER A 166 0.90 21.50 14.39
C SER A 166 -0.41 22.05 13.83
N VAL A 167 -1.53 21.39 14.18
CA VAL A 167 -2.89 21.86 13.87
C VAL A 167 -3.65 22.15 15.15
N HIS A 168 -4.53 23.16 15.10
CA HIS A 168 -5.38 23.55 16.21
C HIS A 168 -6.83 23.62 15.78
N PHE A 169 -7.77 23.26 16.67
CA PHE A 169 -9.20 23.40 16.42
C PHE A 169 -10.00 23.47 17.72
N ASN A 170 -11.19 24.10 17.65
CA ASN A 170 -12.16 24.08 18.74
C ASN A 170 -13.03 22.81 18.67
N LEU A 171 -13.37 22.27 19.83
CA LEU A 171 -14.24 21.11 19.94
C LEU A 171 -15.21 21.26 21.12
N GLN A 172 -16.49 21.01 20.87
CA GLN A 172 -17.50 20.87 21.92
C GLN A 172 -17.46 19.46 22.48
N ILE A 173 -17.13 19.34 23.77
CA ILE A 173 -17.06 18.06 24.49
C ILE A 173 -18.05 18.04 25.64
N GLY A 174 -18.50 16.85 26.04
CA GLY A 174 -19.38 16.63 27.18
C GLY A 174 -19.22 15.20 27.70
N THR A 175 -20.23 14.68 28.39
CA THR A 175 -20.18 13.34 28.99
C THR A 175 -20.13 12.22 27.96
N ASP A 176 -20.62 12.49 26.75
CA ASP A 176 -20.61 11.52 25.66
C ASP A 176 -19.24 11.44 25.01
N LYS A 177 -18.75 10.22 24.80
CA LYS A 177 -17.46 9.98 24.16
C LYS A 177 -17.54 10.24 22.66
N GLN A 178 -16.65 11.09 22.18
CA GLN A 178 -16.41 11.34 20.77
C GLN A 178 -15.12 10.66 20.33
N LEU A 179 -15.09 10.21 19.08
CA LEU A 179 -13.91 9.66 18.43
C LEU A 179 -13.35 10.70 17.47
N ILE A 180 -12.07 11.00 17.57
CA ILE A 180 -11.33 11.89 16.66
C ILE A 180 -10.24 11.08 15.97
N ALA A 181 -10.13 11.18 14.65
CA ALA A 181 -9.10 10.45 13.90
C ALA A 181 -8.70 11.17 12.60
N ALA A 182 -7.55 10.75 12.04
CA ALA A 182 -7.09 11.14 10.71
C ALA A 182 -8.04 10.63 9.60
N HIS A 183 -8.50 9.39 9.73
CA HIS A 183 -9.47 8.75 8.83
C HIS A 183 -10.44 7.86 9.60
N PRO A 184 -11.59 7.49 9.00
CA PRO A 184 -12.48 6.46 9.54
C PRO A 184 -11.72 5.18 9.90
N ILE A 185 -12.07 4.59 11.04
CA ILE A 185 -11.33 3.45 11.61
C ILE A 185 -11.97 2.08 11.37
N HIS A 186 -12.98 1.98 10.50
CA HIS A 186 -13.70 0.74 10.25
C HIS A 186 -13.81 0.40 8.74
N PRO A 187 -13.58 -0.86 8.33
CA PRO A 187 -12.96 -1.94 9.12
C PRO A 187 -11.44 -1.78 9.19
N ASN A 188 -10.83 -1.87 10.40
CA ASN A 188 -9.38 -1.77 10.61
C ASN A 188 -8.79 -2.95 11.42
N ASN A 189 -9.54 -4.03 11.62
CA ASN A 189 -9.04 -5.20 12.35
C ASN A 189 -9.21 -6.48 11.53
N ILE A 190 -8.51 -7.53 11.96
CA ILE A 190 -8.48 -8.81 11.27
C ILE A 190 -9.85 -9.48 11.33
N GLU A 191 -10.54 -9.42 12.46
CA GLU A 191 -11.84 -10.06 12.66
C GLU A 191 -12.89 -9.52 11.67
N ALA A 192 -12.95 -8.20 11.49
CA ALA A 192 -13.85 -7.59 10.51
C ALA A 192 -13.49 -7.94 9.07
N LEU A 193 -12.21 -8.19 8.77
CA LEU A 193 -11.75 -8.65 7.46
C LEU A 193 -12.02 -10.15 7.22
N GLU A 194 -11.99 -10.97 8.26
CA GLU A 194 -12.40 -12.37 8.19
C GLU A 194 -13.89 -12.49 7.86
N GLU A 195 -14.73 -11.68 8.50
CA GLU A 195 -16.19 -11.64 8.31
C GLU A 195 -16.64 -10.77 7.12
N TYR A 196 -15.70 -10.09 6.45
CA TYR A 196 -16.03 -9.13 5.39
C TYR A 196 -16.82 -9.76 4.23
N PRO A 197 -16.46 -10.94 3.69
CA PRO A 197 -17.25 -11.55 2.62
C PRO A 197 -18.68 -11.92 3.02
N GLU A 198 -18.90 -12.31 4.27
CA GLU A 198 -20.24 -12.63 4.78
C GLU A 198 -21.07 -11.36 4.96
N SER A 199 -20.52 -10.35 5.63
CA SER A 199 -21.19 -9.06 5.85
C SER A 199 -21.52 -8.30 4.56
N HIS A 200 -20.82 -8.58 3.45
CA HIS A 200 -21.03 -7.95 2.14
C HIS A 200 -21.71 -8.88 1.12
N GLY A 201 -22.18 -10.07 1.52
CA GLY A 201 -23.04 -10.92 0.70
C GLY A 201 -22.33 -11.68 -0.43
N PHE A 202 -21.03 -11.93 -0.31
CA PHE A 202 -20.26 -12.71 -1.28
C PHE A 202 -19.40 -13.83 -0.66
N ALA A 203 -19.73 -14.28 0.55
CA ALA A 203 -19.09 -15.43 1.20
C ALA A 203 -19.08 -16.71 0.35
N SER A 204 -20.10 -16.95 -0.48
CA SER A 204 -20.09 -18.10 -1.40
C SER A 204 -19.07 -17.98 -2.54
N LYS A 205 -18.54 -16.79 -2.80
CA LYS A 205 -17.58 -16.53 -3.89
C LYS A 205 -16.13 -16.48 -3.42
N ILE A 206 -15.88 -16.31 -2.11
CA ILE A 206 -14.55 -16.09 -1.53
C ILE A 206 -14.24 -17.11 -0.44
N VAL A 207 -13.05 -17.70 -0.49
CA VAL A 207 -12.41 -18.37 0.65
C VAL A 207 -11.51 -17.36 1.35
N VAL A 208 -11.66 -17.26 2.66
CA VAL A 208 -10.71 -16.55 3.52
C VAL A 208 -9.78 -17.57 4.16
N ASP A 209 -8.47 -17.38 4.00
CA ASP A 209 -7.44 -18.22 4.62
C ASP A 209 -6.37 -17.36 5.30
N THR A 210 -5.56 -17.97 6.17
CA THR A 210 -4.39 -17.35 6.80
C THR A 210 -3.12 -17.94 6.20
N VAL A 211 -2.37 -17.14 5.45
CA VAL A 211 -1.12 -17.59 4.80
C VAL A 211 0.11 -17.48 5.68
N GLY A 212 -0.03 -16.82 6.83
CA GLY A 212 1.03 -16.67 7.83
C GLY A 212 0.65 -15.66 8.90
N TYR A 213 1.63 -15.22 9.68
CA TYR A 213 1.40 -14.36 10.83
C TYR A 213 2.43 -13.23 10.91
N SER A 214 2.00 -12.05 11.37
CA SER A 214 2.86 -10.92 11.72
C SER A 214 3.73 -11.21 12.94
N HIS A 215 4.65 -10.29 13.29
CA HIS A 215 5.48 -10.45 14.49
C HIS A 215 4.69 -10.54 15.80
N ASN A 216 3.56 -9.86 15.90
CA ASN A 216 2.68 -9.93 17.06
C ASN A 216 1.57 -10.99 16.87
N ASN A 217 1.79 -11.97 15.99
CA ASN A 217 0.92 -13.13 15.78
C ASN A 217 -0.51 -12.78 15.32
N ARG A 218 -0.66 -11.75 14.47
CA ARG A 218 -1.91 -11.48 13.75
C ARG A 218 -1.89 -12.15 12.38
N ALA A 219 -3.03 -12.68 11.96
CA ALA A 219 -3.15 -13.37 10.69
C ALA A 219 -2.82 -12.45 9.51
N ILE A 220 -2.09 -12.98 8.53
CA ILE A 220 -2.00 -12.42 7.18
C ILE A 220 -3.06 -13.10 6.35
N LEU A 221 -4.19 -12.40 6.18
CA LEU A 221 -5.37 -12.93 5.49
C LEU A 221 -5.19 -12.94 3.98
N GLN A 222 -5.65 -14.01 3.35
CA GLN A 222 -5.81 -14.13 1.92
C GLN A 222 -7.29 -14.28 1.59
N TRP A 223 -7.80 -13.47 0.67
CA TRP A 223 -9.10 -13.66 0.04
C TRP A 223 -8.90 -14.24 -1.35
N GLN A 224 -9.42 -15.45 -1.57
CA GLN A 224 -9.29 -16.14 -2.85
C GLN A 224 -10.67 -16.41 -3.46
N SER A 225 -10.85 -16.10 -4.74
CA SER A 225 -12.08 -16.47 -5.44
C SER A 225 -12.19 -17.99 -5.62
N GLN A 226 -13.35 -18.53 -5.23
CA GLN A 226 -13.70 -19.95 -5.31
C GLN A 226 -14.91 -20.23 -6.20
N ASP A 227 -15.56 -19.19 -6.71
CA ASP A 227 -16.62 -19.39 -7.68
C ASP A 227 -16.05 -20.03 -8.94
N HIS A 228 -16.76 -21.02 -9.48
CA HIS A 228 -16.26 -21.82 -10.60
C HIS A 228 -14.91 -22.51 -10.33
N ALA A 229 -14.60 -22.87 -9.08
CA ALA A 229 -13.35 -23.56 -8.73
C ALA A 229 -13.17 -24.91 -9.46
N GLU A 230 -14.26 -25.49 -9.97
CA GLU A 230 -14.26 -26.68 -10.82
C GLU A 230 -13.80 -26.42 -12.26
N ILE A 231 -13.82 -25.16 -12.71
CA ILE A 231 -13.43 -24.74 -14.05
C ILE A 231 -11.97 -24.29 -14.03
N GLU A 232 -11.19 -24.73 -15.01
CA GLU A 232 -9.86 -24.16 -15.24
C GLU A 232 -10.01 -22.72 -15.71
N LYS A 233 -9.59 -21.78 -14.88
CA LYS A 233 -9.56 -20.36 -15.21
C LYS A 233 -8.28 -20.00 -15.96
N GLU A 234 -8.35 -18.96 -16.77
CA GLU A 234 -7.33 -18.59 -17.76
C GLU A 234 -6.33 -17.57 -17.24
N GLY A 235 -6.69 -16.83 -16.19
CA GLY A 235 -5.80 -15.87 -15.57
C GLY A 235 -6.00 -15.69 -14.08
N LEU A 236 -5.05 -15.03 -13.43
CA LEU A 236 -5.07 -14.68 -12.02
C LEU A 236 -4.74 -13.20 -11.83
N LEU A 237 -5.64 -12.48 -11.17
CA LEU A 237 -5.45 -11.10 -10.71
C LEU A 237 -4.96 -11.10 -9.26
N LEU A 238 -3.87 -10.37 -9.00
CA LEU A 238 -3.30 -10.19 -7.66
C LEU A 238 -3.60 -8.79 -7.13
N LEU A 239 -4.09 -8.69 -5.89
CA LEU A 239 -4.40 -7.41 -5.25
C LEU A 239 -3.77 -7.33 -3.85
N PHE A 240 -3.12 -6.22 -3.54
CA PHE A 240 -2.49 -5.95 -2.25
C PHE A 240 -2.98 -4.62 -1.70
N SER A 241 -3.14 -4.53 -0.38
CA SER A 241 -3.51 -3.28 0.26
C SER A 241 -2.94 -3.15 1.67
N ARG A 242 -2.87 -1.91 2.15
CA ARG A 242 -2.57 -1.55 3.53
C ARG A 242 -1.21 -2.04 4.02
N GLN A 243 -0.18 -1.90 3.18
CA GLN A 243 1.21 -2.07 3.62
C GLN A 243 1.62 -0.96 4.61
N HIS A 244 1.17 0.27 4.34
CA HIS A 244 1.31 1.38 5.28
C HIS A 244 0.01 1.57 6.08
N PRO A 245 0.08 1.62 7.42
CA PRO A 245 -1.09 1.71 8.28
C PRO A 245 -2.04 2.90 8.05
N PRO A 246 -1.57 4.15 7.80
CA PRO A 246 -2.46 5.29 7.70
C PRO A 246 -3.11 5.48 6.33
N GLU A 247 -2.76 4.65 5.34
CA GLU A 247 -3.19 4.81 3.94
C GLU A 247 -4.60 4.24 3.74
N VAL A 248 -5.57 4.99 4.26
CA VAL A 248 -6.97 4.56 4.36
C VAL A 248 -7.72 4.73 3.05
N SER A 249 -7.49 5.82 2.30
CA SER A 249 -8.20 6.07 1.04
C SER A 249 -7.90 4.99 -0.01
N GLY A 250 -6.63 4.55 -0.13
CA GLY A 250 -6.21 3.45 -0.99
C GLY A 250 -6.84 2.13 -0.59
N TYR A 251 -6.89 1.85 0.71
CA TYR A 251 -7.56 0.67 1.24
C TYR A 251 -9.07 0.66 1.01
N ARG A 252 -9.75 1.80 1.20
CA ARG A 252 -11.17 1.94 0.90
C ARG A 252 -11.43 1.73 -0.59
N SER A 253 -10.61 2.32 -1.46
CA SER A 253 -10.69 2.09 -2.91
C SER A 253 -10.51 0.61 -3.27
N PHE A 254 -9.53 -0.07 -2.67
CA PHE A 254 -9.35 -1.52 -2.80
C PHE A 254 -10.62 -2.30 -2.42
N LEU A 255 -11.26 -1.97 -1.29
CA LEU A 255 -12.49 -2.64 -0.86
C LEU A 255 -13.64 -2.46 -1.85
N TYR A 256 -13.85 -1.25 -2.37
CA TYR A 256 -14.88 -1.01 -3.39
C TYR A 256 -14.57 -1.66 -4.72
N PHE A 257 -13.30 -1.62 -5.14
CA PHE A 257 -12.81 -2.32 -6.32
C PHE A 257 -13.10 -3.82 -6.21
N PHE A 258 -12.74 -4.44 -5.08
CA PHE A 258 -12.98 -5.85 -4.81
C PHE A 258 -14.48 -6.17 -4.75
N ASN A 259 -15.29 -5.36 -4.08
CA ASN A 259 -16.75 -5.51 -4.03
C ASN A 259 -17.35 -5.51 -5.44
N ARG A 260 -16.87 -4.62 -6.32
CA ARG A 260 -17.33 -4.57 -7.71
C ARG A 260 -16.97 -5.82 -8.49
N LEU A 261 -15.75 -6.36 -8.31
CA LEU A 261 -15.35 -7.65 -8.88
C LEU A 261 -16.26 -8.78 -8.40
N MET A 262 -16.86 -8.69 -7.21
CA MET A 262 -17.80 -9.67 -6.64
C MET A 262 -19.26 -9.45 -7.05
N GLY A 263 -19.54 -8.51 -7.96
CA GLY A 263 -20.89 -8.21 -8.45
C GLY A 263 -21.65 -9.41 -9.02
N THR A 264 -22.98 -9.31 -9.08
CA THR A 264 -23.87 -10.34 -9.63
C THR A 264 -24.38 -10.01 -11.03
N ASP A 265 -23.91 -8.91 -11.64
CA ASP A 265 -24.20 -8.57 -13.03
C ASP A 265 -23.38 -9.43 -14.01
N GLU A 266 -23.74 -9.38 -15.28
CA GLU A 266 -23.14 -10.19 -16.36
C GLU A 266 -21.63 -9.99 -16.48
N LEU A 267 -21.14 -8.75 -16.38
CA LEU A 267 -19.71 -8.45 -16.50
C LEU A 267 -18.90 -9.13 -15.39
N ALA A 268 -19.33 -9.00 -14.13
CA ALA A 268 -18.62 -9.58 -13.00
C ALA A 268 -18.68 -11.12 -12.99
N GLN A 269 -19.82 -11.70 -13.39
CA GLN A 269 -19.93 -13.15 -13.55
C GLN A 269 -19.02 -13.66 -14.68
N ALA A 270 -19.04 -13.01 -15.84
CA ALA A 270 -18.19 -13.36 -16.98
C ALA A 270 -16.71 -13.28 -16.60
N PHE A 271 -16.29 -12.21 -15.92
CA PHE A 271 -14.92 -12.04 -15.45
C PHE A 271 -14.52 -13.18 -14.50
N ARG A 272 -15.29 -13.45 -13.44
CA ARG A 272 -14.93 -14.50 -12.48
C ARG A 272 -15.04 -15.92 -13.04
N SER A 273 -15.78 -16.13 -14.13
CA SER A 273 -15.78 -17.42 -14.85
C SER A 273 -14.46 -17.69 -15.59
N LYS A 274 -13.68 -16.64 -15.88
CA LYS A 274 -12.41 -16.71 -16.63
C LYS A 274 -11.17 -16.40 -15.78
N PHE A 275 -11.31 -15.65 -14.69
CA PHE A 275 -10.19 -15.19 -13.88
C PHE A 275 -10.32 -15.58 -12.40
N HIS A 276 -9.22 -16.04 -11.81
CA HIS A 276 -9.05 -16.10 -10.36
C HIS A 276 -8.66 -14.73 -9.82
N ILE A 277 -9.01 -14.49 -8.56
CA ILE A 277 -8.63 -13.28 -7.82
C ILE A 277 -8.02 -13.77 -6.52
N ILE A 278 -6.81 -13.32 -6.21
CA ILE A 278 -6.19 -13.46 -4.90
C ILE A 278 -5.90 -12.06 -4.38
N ALA A 279 -6.40 -11.75 -3.19
CA ALA A 279 -6.24 -10.46 -2.57
C ALA A 279 -5.72 -10.59 -1.13
N TYR A 280 -4.85 -9.65 -0.76
CA TYR A 280 -4.34 -9.48 0.61
C TYR A 280 -4.86 -8.13 1.13
N PRO A 281 -6.02 -8.12 1.81
CA PRO A 281 -6.71 -6.88 2.17
C PRO A 281 -5.95 -6.02 3.18
N MET A 282 -5.08 -6.65 3.98
CA MET A 282 -4.26 -5.94 4.96
C MET A 282 -2.91 -6.61 5.14
N MET A 283 -1.88 -6.00 4.56
CA MET A 283 -0.50 -6.49 4.66
C MET A 283 0.14 -6.19 6.02
N ASN A 284 -0.28 -5.12 6.71
CA ASN A 284 0.34 -4.67 7.97
C ASN A 284 -0.63 -4.63 9.16
N PRO A 285 -1.16 -5.78 9.63
CA PRO A 285 -2.13 -5.79 10.72
C PRO A 285 -1.56 -5.28 12.04
N ASP A 286 -0.26 -5.46 12.28
CA ASP A 286 0.39 -4.97 13.49
C ASP A 286 0.50 -3.45 13.54
N GLY A 287 0.94 -2.84 12.44
CA GLY A 287 1.04 -1.39 12.34
C GLY A 287 -0.33 -0.72 12.40
N VAL A 288 -1.35 -1.32 11.77
CA VAL A 288 -2.74 -0.85 11.86
C VAL A 288 -3.24 -0.90 13.29
N GLU A 289 -3.11 -2.03 14.00
CA GLU A 289 -3.52 -2.14 15.40
C GLU A 289 -2.87 -1.07 16.30
N GLN A 290 -1.58 -0.82 16.08
CA GLN A 290 -0.79 0.10 16.90
C GLN A 290 -0.88 1.57 16.45
N GLY A 291 -1.67 1.88 15.42
CA GLY A 291 -1.80 3.23 14.88
C GLY A 291 -0.45 3.81 14.44
N HIS A 292 0.35 3.01 13.76
CA HIS A 292 1.66 3.40 13.23
C HIS A 292 1.53 4.40 12.08
N TRP A 293 2.62 5.10 11.80
CA TRP A 293 2.70 6.10 10.74
C TRP A 293 3.11 5.48 9.41
N ARG A 294 3.85 4.35 9.41
CA ARG A 294 4.23 3.69 8.16
C ARG A 294 4.63 2.23 8.31
N HIS A 295 5.32 1.91 9.38
CA HIS A 295 6.06 0.67 9.52
C HIS A 295 5.26 -0.43 10.24
N ASN A 296 5.70 -1.67 10.10
CA ASN A 296 5.19 -2.78 10.90
C ASN A 296 5.70 -2.71 12.37
N SER A 297 5.44 -3.76 13.15
CA SER A 297 5.87 -3.89 14.56
C SER A 297 7.38 -4.04 14.77
N LYS A 298 8.18 -4.11 13.70
CA LYS A 298 9.64 -4.07 13.73
C LYS A 298 10.23 -2.85 13.03
N GLY A 299 9.41 -1.82 12.82
CA GLY A 299 9.90 -0.54 12.34
C GLY A 299 10.38 -0.57 10.89
N ILE A 300 9.86 -1.50 10.10
CA ILE A 300 10.18 -1.67 8.68
C ILE A 300 9.02 -1.27 7.79
N ASP A 301 9.36 -0.53 6.73
CA ASP A 301 8.48 -0.27 5.59
C ASP A 301 8.31 -1.58 4.80
N LEU A 302 7.12 -2.18 4.89
CA LEU A 302 6.85 -3.44 4.19
C LEU A 302 6.97 -3.29 2.68
N ASN A 303 6.70 -2.12 2.12
CA ASN A 303 6.85 -1.86 0.70
C ASN A 303 8.31 -1.53 0.31
N ARG A 304 9.29 -1.91 1.13
CA ARG A 304 10.70 -2.00 0.77
C ARG A 304 11.28 -3.40 0.96
N ASP A 305 10.48 -4.35 1.44
CA ASP A 305 10.91 -5.70 1.78
C ASP A 305 10.58 -6.76 0.71
N TRP A 306 10.22 -6.34 -0.50
CA TRP A 306 9.86 -7.23 -1.61
C TRP A 306 11.05 -7.76 -2.43
N GLU A 307 12.27 -7.64 -1.89
CA GLU A 307 13.47 -8.26 -2.46
C GLU A 307 14.03 -9.35 -1.54
N PHE A 308 14.24 -9.02 -0.26
CA PHE A 308 14.82 -9.95 0.71
C PHE A 308 13.81 -10.68 1.59
N PHE A 309 12.56 -10.19 1.69
CA PHE A 309 11.49 -10.82 2.47
C PHE A 309 11.90 -11.13 3.91
N ARG A 310 12.56 -10.16 4.55
CA ARG A 310 13.05 -10.31 5.92
C ARG A 310 11.90 -10.29 6.92
N GLN A 311 10.84 -9.55 6.63
CA GLN A 311 9.66 -9.42 7.46
C GLN A 311 8.70 -10.61 7.22
N PRO A 312 8.05 -11.14 8.27
CA PRO A 312 7.15 -12.29 8.16
C PRO A 312 5.90 -11.97 7.34
N GLU A 313 5.44 -10.73 7.33
CA GLU A 313 4.24 -10.31 6.58
C GLU A 313 4.43 -10.50 5.07
N THR A 314 5.48 -9.90 4.50
CA THR A 314 5.83 -10.04 3.07
C THR A 314 6.27 -11.45 2.72
N ARG A 315 7.00 -12.13 3.62
CA ARG A 315 7.46 -13.52 3.42
C ARG A 315 6.30 -14.49 3.30
N SER A 316 5.26 -14.35 4.12
CA SER A 316 4.07 -15.21 4.08
C SER A 316 3.37 -15.09 2.72
N VAL A 317 3.25 -13.87 2.20
CA VAL A 317 2.65 -13.61 0.89
C VAL A 317 3.52 -14.14 -0.25
N ARG A 318 4.84 -13.92 -0.19
CA ARG A 318 5.78 -14.53 -1.14
C ARG A 318 5.63 -16.05 -1.18
N ASP A 319 5.64 -16.71 -0.02
CA ASP A 319 5.61 -18.17 0.05
C ASP A 319 4.29 -18.75 -0.46
N ALA A 320 3.18 -18.02 -0.29
CA ALA A 320 1.89 -18.38 -0.86
C ALA A 320 1.84 -18.20 -2.40
N LEU A 321 2.44 -17.13 -2.92
CA LEU A 321 2.31 -16.73 -4.32
C LEU A 321 3.42 -17.23 -5.25
N SER A 322 4.67 -17.30 -4.81
CA SER A 322 5.81 -17.73 -5.65
C SER A 322 5.62 -19.11 -6.31
N PRO A 323 4.98 -20.12 -5.68
CA PRO A 323 4.68 -21.37 -6.36
C PRO A 323 3.80 -21.21 -7.62
N LEU A 324 3.00 -20.14 -7.71
CA LEU A 324 2.13 -19.87 -8.85
C LEU A 324 2.91 -19.44 -10.10
N ALA A 325 4.16 -18.98 -9.97
CA ALA A 325 5.01 -18.59 -11.11
C ALA A 325 5.38 -19.78 -12.01
N TYR A 326 5.31 -20.99 -11.46
CA TYR A 326 5.53 -22.26 -12.17
C TYR A 326 4.26 -23.11 -12.24
N GLY A 327 3.13 -22.52 -11.84
CA GLY A 327 1.86 -23.20 -11.64
C GLY A 327 0.96 -23.21 -12.87
N ARG A 328 -0.30 -23.60 -12.65
CA ARG A 328 -1.34 -23.73 -13.67
C ARG A 328 -1.92 -22.38 -14.13
N TYR A 329 -1.84 -21.35 -13.28
CA TYR A 329 -2.46 -20.05 -13.55
C TYR A 329 -1.46 -19.08 -14.17
N ASN A 330 -1.89 -18.38 -15.22
CA ASN A 330 -1.17 -17.22 -15.72
C ASN A 330 -1.51 -16.00 -14.85
N VAL A 331 -0.54 -15.42 -14.13
CA VAL A 331 -0.80 -14.17 -13.41
C VAL A 331 -0.88 -13.03 -14.44
N VAL A 332 -2.08 -12.48 -14.62
CA VAL A 332 -2.36 -11.54 -15.72
C VAL A 332 -2.12 -10.09 -15.34
N TYR A 333 -2.22 -9.75 -14.05
CA TYR A 333 -1.98 -8.40 -13.57
C TYR A 333 -1.85 -8.34 -12.04
N GLY A 334 -1.17 -7.31 -11.53
CA GLY A 334 -1.06 -7.04 -10.08
C GLY A 334 -1.36 -5.58 -9.73
N ILE A 335 -2.04 -5.34 -8.61
CA ILE A 335 -2.29 -3.98 -8.10
C ILE A 335 -1.97 -3.90 -6.62
N ASP A 336 -1.20 -2.90 -6.24
CA ASP A 336 -0.86 -2.55 -4.85
C ASP A 336 -1.45 -1.17 -4.53
N PHE A 337 -2.47 -1.13 -3.67
CA PHE A 337 -3.23 0.08 -3.35
C PHE A 337 -2.63 0.84 -2.16
N HIS A 338 -2.35 2.13 -2.36
CA HIS A 338 -1.73 3.05 -1.40
C HIS A 338 -2.47 4.40 -1.36
N SER A 339 -2.02 5.29 -0.46
CA SER A 339 -2.53 6.66 -0.37
C SER A 339 -1.42 7.70 -0.42
N THR A 340 -1.68 8.77 -1.17
CA THR A 340 -0.84 9.96 -1.21
C THR A 340 -1.70 11.23 -1.18
N ASN A 341 -1.11 12.40 -1.36
CA ASN A 341 -1.84 13.66 -1.43
C ASN A 341 -2.45 13.94 -2.82
N GLU A 342 -2.43 12.95 -3.72
CA GLU A 342 -2.80 13.08 -5.14
C GLU A 342 -3.36 11.75 -5.64
N ASN A 343 -4.07 11.78 -6.77
CA ASN A 343 -4.55 10.57 -7.45
C ASN A 343 -3.58 10.20 -8.58
N VAL A 344 -2.83 9.10 -8.41
CA VAL A 344 -1.72 8.78 -9.32
C VAL A 344 -1.60 7.29 -9.58
N PHE A 345 -1.34 6.94 -10.83
CA PHE A 345 -0.85 5.62 -11.22
C PHE A 345 0.67 5.66 -11.32
N TYR A 346 1.34 4.71 -10.67
CA TYR A 346 2.76 4.47 -10.88
C TYR A 346 2.99 3.17 -11.66
N PRO A 347 2.78 3.15 -12.99
CA PRO A 347 2.99 1.96 -13.83
C PRO A 347 4.47 1.58 -13.92
N ILE A 348 4.72 0.41 -14.49
CA ILE A 348 6.03 0.06 -15.03
C ILE A 348 6.22 0.83 -16.36
N ASN A 349 7.44 1.24 -16.67
CA ASN A 349 7.77 1.91 -17.93
C ASN A 349 7.22 1.16 -19.16
N GLU A 350 6.62 1.89 -20.10
CA GLU A 350 6.03 1.35 -21.34
C GLU A 350 7.05 0.56 -22.20
N GLU A 351 8.35 0.90 -22.10
CA GLU A 351 9.40 0.19 -22.85
C GLU A 351 9.71 -1.22 -22.30
N VAL A 352 9.23 -1.54 -21.09
CA VAL A 352 9.45 -2.83 -20.44
C VAL A 352 8.38 -3.82 -20.88
N ILE A 353 8.80 -4.87 -21.59
CA ILE A 353 7.90 -5.92 -22.07
C ILE A 353 7.32 -6.69 -20.88
N THR A 354 6.00 -6.71 -20.80
CA THR A 354 5.23 -7.46 -19.79
C THR A 354 4.37 -8.54 -20.46
N GLY A 355 3.78 -9.43 -19.64
CA GLY A 355 2.97 -10.55 -20.12
C GLY A 355 1.77 -10.10 -20.96
N ILE A 356 1.00 -9.14 -20.45
CA ILE A 356 0.03 -8.38 -21.25
C ILE A 356 0.62 -7.01 -21.48
N ASP A 357 1.15 -6.80 -22.68
CA ASP A 357 1.95 -5.62 -22.99
C ASP A 357 1.16 -4.32 -22.81
N ASN A 358 1.80 -3.35 -22.16
CA ASN A 358 1.29 -2.00 -21.90
C ASN A 358 -0.14 -1.99 -21.32
N PHE A 359 -0.49 -2.98 -20.48
CA PHE A 359 -1.84 -3.09 -19.93
C PHE A 359 -2.20 -1.85 -19.11
N THR A 360 -1.30 -1.39 -18.23
CA THR A 360 -1.56 -0.23 -17.38
C THR A 360 -1.75 1.04 -18.20
N GLN A 361 -0.93 1.26 -19.22
CA GLN A 361 -1.03 2.40 -20.14
C GLN A 361 -2.35 2.41 -20.90
N ARG A 362 -2.85 1.23 -21.30
CA ARG A 362 -4.16 1.09 -21.95
C ARG A 362 -5.33 1.21 -20.98
N TRP A 363 -5.16 0.81 -19.73
CA TRP A 363 -6.19 0.88 -18.71
C TRP A 363 -6.38 2.30 -18.15
N PHE A 364 -5.28 3.04 -17.94
CA PHE A 364 -5.28 4.37 -17.33
C PHE A 364 -6.29 5.36 -17.96
N PRO A 365 -6.41 5.49 -19.30
CA PRO A 365 -7.39 6.37 -19.93
C PRO A 365 -8.83 6.09 -19.49
N TYR A 366 -9.23 4.81 -19.35
CA TYR A 366 -10.58 4.47 -18.90
C TYR A 366 -10.86 4.92 -17.46
N VAL A 367 -9.85 4.84 -16.59
CA VAL A 367 -9.96 5.29 -15.19
C VAL A 367 -10.04 6.81 -15.13
N ALA A 368 -9.18 7.51 -15.87
CA ALA A 368 -9.15 8.97 -15.91
C ALA A 368 -10.43 9.56 -16.54
N GLU A 369 -10.93 8.97 -17.63
CA GLU A 369 -12.16 9.43 -18.32
C GLU A 369 -13.43 9.17 -17.50
N ALA A 370 -13.47 8.10 -16.72
CA ALA A 370 -14.59 7.81 -15.83
C ALA A 370 -14.63 8.71 -14.58
N ASN A 371 -13.51 9.33 -14.22
CA ASN A 371 -13.35 10.16 -13.02
C ASN A 371 -12.64 11.49 -13.34
N PRO A 372 -13.17 12.32 -14.26
CA PRO A 372 -12.48 13.50 -14.78
C PRO A 372 -12.17 14.56 -13.72
N GLU A 373 -12.97 14.62 -12.65
CA GLU A 373 -12.78 15.54 -11.52
C GLU A 373 -11.61 15.16 -10.60
N LEU A 374 -11.16 13.90 -10.64
CA LEU A 374 -10.09 13.42 -9.76
C LEU A 374 -8.68 13.77 -10.28
N ASN A 375 -8.58 14.31 -11.51
CA ASN A 375 -7.32 14.74 -12.14
C ASN A 375 -6.20 13.70 -12.04
N PHE A 376 -6.52 12.43 -12.33
CA PHE A 376 -5.56 11.33 -12.27
C PHE A 376 -4.32 11.60 -13.12
N ARG A 377 -3.15 11.31 -12.56
CA ARG A 377 -1.86 11.35 -13.26
C ARG A 377 -1.30 9.95 -13.43
N SER A 378 -0.46 9.76 -14.43
CA SER A 378 0.34 8.54 -14.60
C SER A 378 1.81 8.95 -14.62
N GLU A 379 2.65 8.26 -13.85
CA GLU A 379 4.09 8.51 -13.76
C GLU A 379 4.83 7.17 -13.74
N GLU A 380 5.53 6.88 -14.83
CA GLU A 380 6.14 5.56 -15.04
C GLU A 380 7.52 5.43 -14.39
N PHE A 381 7.83 4.21 -13.93
CA PHE A 381 9.13 3.89 -13.33
C PHE A 381 9.71 2.57 -13.82
N GLU A 382 11.04 2.52 -13.86
CA GLU A 382 11.80 1.28 -14.01
C GLU A 382 11.47 0.30 -12.87
N PRO A 383 11.31 -1.01 -13.14
CA PRO A 383 10.92 -1.98 -12.12
C PRO A 383 12.11 -2.44 -11.26
N ASN A 384 13.01 -1.55 -10.87
CA ASN A 384 14.25 -1.90 -10.16
C ASN A 384 14.09 -1.92 -8.63
N SER A 385 13.22 -1.08 -8.06
CA SER A 385 13.05 -0.93 -6.61
C SER A 385 12.38 -2.13 -5.93
N PRO A 386 12.59 -2.35 -4.61
CA PRO A 386 12.10 -3.52 -3.87
C PRO A 386 10.67 -3.33 -3.33
N ILE A 387 9.75 -2.91 -4.20
CA ILE A 387 8.32 -2.70 -3.91
C ILE A 387 7.47 -3.86 -4.45
N ALA A 388 6.23 -4.02 -3.95
CA ALA A 388 5.34 -5.11 -4.33
C ALA A 388 5.09 -5.20 -5.85
N LYS A 389 4.77 -4.06 -6.48
CA LYS A 389 4.58 -3.92 -7.93
C LYS A 389 5.72 -4.57 -8.73
N ASN A 390 6.95 -4.20 -8.39
CA ASN A 390 8.13 -4.66 -9.12
C ASN A 390 8.44 -6.13 -8.84
N TRP A 391 8.14 -6.62 -7.64
CA TRP A 391 8.26 -8.05 -7.35
C TRP A 391 7.26 -8.88 -8.14
N VAL A 392 6.01 -8.42 -8.31
CA VAL A 392 5.03 -9.09 -9.17
C VAL A 392 5.58 -9.23 -10.58
N TYR A 393 6.07 -8.14 -11.17
CA TYR A 393 6.70 -8.19 -12.50
C TYR A 393 7.91 -9.13 -12.55
N LYS A 394 8.87 -8.99 -11.62
CA LYS A 394 10.09 -9.82 -11.60
C LYS A 394 9.79 -11.32 -11.43
N THR A 395 8.72 -11.66 -10.72
CA THR A 395 8.37 -13.05 -10.37
C THR A 395 7.51 -13.71 -11.44
N PHE A 396 6.53 -12.98 -11.97
CA PHE A 396 5.52 -13.53 -12.87
C PHE A 396 5.64 -13.03 -14.32
N GLY A 397 6.51 -12.06 -14.59
CA GLY A 397 6.69 -11.45 -15.91
C GLY A 397 5.50 -10.60 -16.36
N THR A 398 4.57 -10.25 -15.46
CA THR A 398 3.33 -9.55 -15.80
C THR A 398 3.38 -8.07 -15.43
N ASP A 399 2.49 -7.28 -16.02
CA ASP A 399 2.35 -5.87 -15.68
C ASP A 399 1.74 -5.70 -14.29
N ALA A 400 2.08 -4.60 -13.63
CA ALA A 400 1.59 -4.30 -12.29
C ALA A 400 1.59 -2.79 -12.02
N LEU A 401 0.73 -2.39 -11.08
CA LEU A 401 0.52 -0.99 -10.71
C LEU A 401 0.62 -0.77 -9.20
N THR A 402 1.26 0.35 -8.81
CA THR A 402 0.98 0.99 -7.53
C THR A 402 -0.10 2.04 -7.76
N PHE A 403 -1.27 1.82 -7.16
CA PHE A 403 -2.47 2.66 -7.31
C PHE A 403 -2.56 3.58 -6.09
N GLU A 404 -2.21 4.85 -6.28
CA GLU A 404 -2.30 5.87 -5.24
C GLU A 404 -3.62 6.62 -5.28
N VAL A 405 -4.27 6.71 -4.12
CA VAL A 405 -5.53 7.44 -3.94
C VAL A 405 -5.30 8.64 -3.02
N GLU A 406 -5.82 9.80 -3.40
CA GLU A 406 -5.69 11.02 -2.61
C GLU A 406 -6.29 10.84 -1.20
N ASP A 407 -5.58 11.33 -0.19
CA ASP A 407 -5.93 11.16 1.22
C ASP A 407 -7.36 11.67 1.54
N GLU A 408 -7.72 12.85 1.06
CA GLU A 408 -8.94 13.57 1.49
C GLU A 408 -10.14 13.43 0.55
N LEU A 409 -10.15 12.43 -0.34
CA LEU A 409 -11.34 12.13 -1.14
C LEU A 409 -12.54 11.79 -0.26
N SER A 410 -13.73 12.20 -0.73
CA SER A 410 -14.98 11.79 -0.07
C SER A 410 -15.22 10.30 -0.25
N GLU A 411 -16.02 9.71 0.64
CA GLU A 411 -16.37 8.29 0.58
C GLU A 411 -17.05 7.94 -0.75
N GLU A 412 -17.94 8.81 -1.25
CA GLU A 412 -18.62 8.63 -2.52
C GLU A 412 -17.66 8.66 -3.70
N ALA A 413 -16.66 9.55 -3.68
CA ALA A 413 -15.63 9.63 -4.72
C ALA A 413 -14.75 8.38 -4.72
N ILE A 414 -14.33 7.90 -3.54
CA ILE A 414 -13.55 6.66 -3.40
C ILE A 414 -14.36 5.45 -3.90
N GLN A 415 -15.65 5.39 -3.57
CA GLN A 415 -16.54 4.33 -4.05
C GLN A 415 -16.69 4.36 -5.59
N SER A 416 -16.94 5.53 -6.16
CA SER A 416 -17.06 5.73 -7.61
C SER A 416 -15.78 5.31 -8.33
N LEU A 417 -14.63 5.73 -7.80
CA LEU A 417 -13.31 5.37 -8.32
C LEU A 417 -13.09 3.86 -8.30
N GLY A 418 -13.25 3.22 -7.13
CA GLY A 418 -13.04 1.78 -6.99
C GLY A 418 -13.94 0.97 -7.93
N HIS A 419 -15.21 1.35 -8.05
CA HIS A 419 -16.15 0.70 -8.96
C HIS A 419 -15.78 0.87 -10.43
N SER A 420 -15.58 2.11 -10.90
CA SER A 420 -15.28 2.40 -12.31
C SER A 420 -13.94 1.82 -12.76
N ALA A 421 -12.94 1.83 -11.87
CA ALA A 421 -11.64 1.20 -12.10
C ALA A 421 -11.79 -0.33 -12.26
N ALA A 422 -12.54 -1.00 -11.38
CA ALA A 422 -12.78 -2.44 -11.48
C ALA A 422 -13.54 -2.80 -12.77
N GLU A 423 -14.55 -2.01 -13.15
CA GLU A 423 -15.32 -2.25 -14.38
C GLU A 423 -14.49 -2.16 -15.65
N SER A 424 -13.68 -1.10 -15.76
CA SER A 424 -12.81 -0.91 -16.91
C SER A 424 -11.74 -1.99 -16.99
N LEU A 425 -11.17 -2.41 -15.85
CA LEU A 425 -10.20 -3.51 -15.78
C LEU A 425 -10.81 -4.84 -16.22
N MET A 426 -12.00 -5.19 -15.73
CA MET A 426 -12.68 -6.43 -16.12
C MET A 426 -12.95 -6.48 -17.63
N LYS A 427 -13.43 -5.38 -18.20
CA LYS A 427 -13.68 -5.28 -19.65
C LYS A 427 -12.39 -5.48 -20.43
N LEU A 428 -11.34 -4.76 -20.08
CA LEU A 428 -10.07 -4.81 -20.80
C LEU A 428 -9.44 -6.21 -20.72
N LEU A 429 -9.41 -6.86 -19.56
CA LEU A 429 -8.88 -8.22 -19.43
C LEU A 429 -9.70 -9.27 -20.19
N LEU A 430 -11.03 -9.14 -20.23
CA LEU A 430 -11.88 -10.02 -21.03
C LEU A 430 -11.61 -9.83 -22.54
N GLU A 431 -11.39 -8.60 -22.99
CA GLU A 431 -11.02 -8.29 -24.37
C GLU A 431 -9.64 -8.89 -24.73
N GLU A 432 -8.65 -8.80 -23.84
CA GLU A 432 -7.33 -9.44 -24.03
C GLU A 432 -7.45 -10.94 -24.20
N LEU A 433 -8.30 -11.59 -23.40
CA LEU A 433 -8.51 -13.03 -23.49
C LEU A 433 -9.12 -13.42 -24.85
N LEU A 434 -10.12 -12.67 -25.31
CA LEU A 434 -10.76 -12.91 -26.61
C LEU A 434 -9.81 -12.67 -27.80
N ALA A 435 -8.85 -11.74 -27.65
CA ALA A 435 -7.84 -11.47 -28.67
C ALA A 435 -6.77 -12.58 -28.73
N ALA A 436 -6.44 -13.22 -27.61
CA ALA A 436 -5.48 -14.31 -27.54
C ALA A 436 -6.02 -15.64 -28.13
N GLU A 437 -7.34 -15.81 -28.19
CA GLU A 437 -8.00 -16.98 -28.80
C GLU A 437 -8.07 -16.93 -30.35
N GLN A 438 -7.81 -15.75 -30.96
CA GLN A 438 -7.87 -15.50 -32.41
C GLN A 438 -6.49 -15.57 -33.07
#